data_AF-A0A4Y2UAE9-F1
#
_entry.id   AF-A0A4Y2UAE9-F1
#
_cell.length_a   1.000
_cell.length_b   1.000
_cell.length_c   1.000
_cell.angle_alpha   90.00
_cell.angle_beta   90.00
_cell.angle_gamma   90.00
#
_symmetry.space_group_name_H-M   'P 1'
#
loop_
_entity.id
_entity.type
_entity.pdbx_description
1 polymer ?
#
loop_
_entity_poly.entity_id
_entity_poly.type
_entity_poly.pdbx_seq_one_letter_code
_entity_poly.pdbx_strand_id
1 'polypeptide(L)'
;MNCLVLFIIIGDFNGRSSLWSSKNTNPRGRQIEEFINIHCLYLLNDGEDTYFHQRSRAFYSLDLALCTPSLAPYFNFRVGVDLRDSDHFPIFLDRVNVGSHDSQRPSRYLFHRADWTNFT
;
A
#
# COMPACT_ATOMS: atom_id res chain seq x y z
N MET A 1 -0.46 8.06 -21.64
CA MET A 1 -1.81 8.49 -21.23
C MET A 1 -1.68 9.27 -19.93
N ASN A 2 -2.09 10.54 -19.89
CA ASN A 2 -2.07 11.33 -18.65
C ASN A 2 -3.32 10.98 -17.84
N CYS A 3 -3.19 10.16 -16.79
CA CYS A 3 -4.26 9.95 -15.82
C CYS A 3 -4.41 11.23 -14.98
N LEU A 4 -5.50 11.97 -15.18
CA LEU A 4 -5.82 13.20 -14.45
C LEU A 4 -6.30 12.93 -13.01
N VAL A 5 -6.63 11.69 -12.67
CA VAL A 5 -7.11 11.30 -11.35
C VAL A 5 -5.98 10.69 -10.55
N LEU A 6 -5.66 11.27 -9.40
CA LEU A 6 -4.65 10.74 -8.47
C LEU A 6 -5.28 9.68 -7.57
N PHE A 7 -4.74 8.47 -7.58
CA PHE A 7 -5.22 7.39 -6.71
C PHE A 7 -4.10 6.43 -6.28
N ILE A 8 -4.38 5.73 -5.18
CA ILE A 8 -3.56 4.66 -4.61
C ILE A 8 -4.47 3.42 -4.48
N ILE A 9 -3.92 2.26 -4.79
CA ILE A 9 -4.54 0.95 -4.57
C ILE A 9 -3.60 0.19 -3.63
N ILE A 10 -4.12 -0.29 -2.50
CA ILE A 10 -3.32 -0.99 -1.50
C ILE A 10 -4.11 -2.15 -0.88
N GLY A 11 -3.44 -3.27 -0.64
CA GLY A 11 -4.04 -4.42 0.05
C GLY A 11 -3.44 -5.74 -0.40
N ASP A 12 -4.13 -6.83 -0.03
CA ASP A 12 -3.73 -8.20 -0.37
C ASP A 12 -4.19 -8.60 -1.78
N PHE A 13 -3.22 -8.84 -2.67
CA PHE A 13 -3.49 -9.25 -4.05
C PHE A 13 -3.40 -10.77 -4.24
N ASN A 14 -2.79 -11.50 -3.29
CA ASN A 14 -2.49 -12.94 -3.37
C ASN A 14 -1.73 -13.37 -4.65
N GLY A 15 -1.10 -12.42 -5.34
CA GLY A 15 -0.33 -12.63 -6.56
C GLY A 15 1.16 -12.74 -6.27
N ARG A 16 1.85 -13.62 -6.98
CA ARG A 16 3.31 -13.76 -6.88
C ARG A 16 3.94 -13.35 -8.19
N SER A 17 4.89 -12.42 -8.14
CA SER A 17 5.67 -11.97 -9.29
C SER A 17 7.09 -11.60 -8.88
N SER A 18 8.05 -11.87 -9.76
CA SER A 18 9.41 -11.35 -9.64
C SER A 18 9.48 -9.82 -9.64
N LEU A 19 8.46 -9.12 -10.16
CA LEU A 19 8.37 -7.67 -10.18
C LEU A 19 8.30 -7.06 -8.76
N TRP A 20 7.74 -7.79 -7.79
CA TRP A 20 7.69 -7.42 -6.38
C TRP A 20 8.33 -8.48 -5.47
N SER A 21 9.47 -9.05 -5.91
CA SER A 21 10.35 -9.88 -5.06
C SER A 21 9.93 -11.34 -4.82
N SER A 22 8.98 -11.89 -5.59
CA SER A 22 8.74 -13.35 -5.57
C SER A 22 9.77 -14.11 -6.40
N LYS A 23 10.18 -15.29 -5.94
CA LYS A 23 11.07 -16.21 -6.69
C LYS A 23 10.49 -16.67 -8.04
N ASN A 24 9.17 -16.65 -8.16
CA ASN A 24 8.46 -17.06 -9.36
C ASN A 24 7.21 -16.20 -9.58
N THR A 25 6.84 -16.04 -10.85
CA THR A 25 5.58 -15.42 -11.24
C THR A 25 4.51 -16.48 -11.46
N ASN A 26 3.41 -16.40 -10.69
CA ASN A 26 2.24 -17.28 -10.84
C ASN A 26 1.20 -16.65 -11.80
N PRO A 27 0.15 -17.39 -12.24
CA PRO A 27 -0.84 -16.86 -13.18
C PRO A 27 -1.53 -15.56 -12.70
N ARG A 28 -1.80 -15.47 -11.39
CA ARG A 28 -2.38 -14.26 -10.77
C ARG A 28 -1.41 -13.08 -10.80
N GLY A 29 -0.13 -13.32 -10.54
CA GLY A 29 0.93 -12.33 -10.66
C GLY A 29 1.05 -11.78 -12.08
N ARG A 30 0.98 -12.65 -13.10
CA ARG A 30 0.95 -12.20 -14.51
C ARG A 30 -0.24 -11.28 -14.81
N GLN A 31 -1.43 -11.59 -14.30
CA GLN A 31 -2.61 -10.73 -14.48
C GLN A 31 -2.41 -9.36 -13.83
N ILE A 32 -1.77 -9.31 -12.66
CA ILE A 32 -1.48 -8.06 -11.95
C ILE A 32 -0.37 -7.27 -12.67
N GLU A 33 0.69 -7.93 -13.16
CA GLU A 33 1.71 -7.30 -14.01
C GLU A 33 1.09 -6.67 -15.26
N GLU A 34 0.20 -7.38 -15.93
CA GLU A 34 -0.53 -6.89 -17.10
C GLU A 34 -1.42 -5.70 -16.74
N PHE A 35 -2.15 -5.77 -15.61
CA PHE A 35 -2.95 -4.66 -15.09
C PHE A 35 -2.09 -3.41 -14.81
N ILE A 36 -0.95 -3.58 -14.14
CA ILE A 36 0.01 -2.50 -13.88
C ILE A 36 0.48 -1.87 -15.19
N ASN A 37 0.84 -2.69 -16.18
CA ASN A 37 1.36 -2.24 -17.46
C ASN A 37 0.31 -1.50 -18.30
N ILE A 38 -0.87 -2.09 -18.49
CA ILE A 38 -1.97 -1.52 -19.29
C ILE A 38 -2.41 -0.16 -18.74
N HIS A 39 -2.45 -0.02 -17.41
CA HIS A 39 -2.88 1.21 -16.74
C HIS A 39 -1.72 2.16 -16.39
N CYS A 40 -0.48 1.81 -16.76
CA CYS A 40 0.73 2.56 -16.45
C CYS A 40 0.83 2.94 -14.96
N LEU A 41 0.57 1.98 -14.07
CA LEU A 41 0.66 2.18 -12.62
C LEU A 41 2.10 2.05 -12.14
N TYR A 42 2.40 2.72 -11.03
CA TYR A 42 3.67 2.61 -10.35
C TYR A 42 3.54 1.69 -9.14
N LEU A 43 4.42 0.69 -9.06
CA LEU A 43 4.54 -0.22 -7.93
C LEU A 43 5.46 0.42 -6.88
N LEU A 44 4.94 0.62 -5.66
CA LEU A 44 5.66 1.24 -4.56
C LEU A 44 6.44 0.23 -3.70
N ASN A 45 6.13 -1.06 -3.78
CA ASN A 45 6.82 -2.10 -3.01
C ASN A 45 8.34 -2.05 -3.24
N ASP A 46 9.09 -2.17 -2.15
CA ASP A 46 10.57 -2.20 -2.12
C ASP A 46 11.15 -3.62 -2.21
N GLY A 47 10.28 -4.63 -2.24
CA GLY A 47 10.62 -6.04 -2.36
C GLY A 47 10.74 -6.77 -1.03
N GLU A 48 10.39 -6.14 0.09
CA GLU A 48 10.23 -6.86 1.35
C GLU A 48 9.01 -7.80 1.34
N ASP A 49 9.10 -8.87 2.13
CA ASP A 49 8.03 -9.85 2.29
C ASP A 49 6.95 -9.31 3.23
N THR A 50 5.68 -9.43 2.81
CA THR A 50 4.52 -8.92 3.54
C THR A 50 3.70 -10.01 4.22
N TYR A 51 4.08 -11.28 4.04
CA TYR A 51 3.36 -12.43 4.56
C TYR A 51 4.31 -13.52 5.06
N PHE A 52 4.01 -14.09 6.23
CA PHE A 52 4.70 -15.23 6.81
C PHE A 52 3.79 -16.46 6.85
N HIS A 53 4.08 -17.44 5.99
CA HIS A 53 3.36 -18.71 5.99
C HIS A 53 3.88 -19.62 7.11
N GLN A 54 3.17 -19.65 8.24
CA GLN A 54 3.56 -20.37 9.45
C GLN A 54 3.89 -21.86 9.22
N ARG A 55 3.09 -22.54 8.38
CA ARG A 55 3.25 -23.99 8.16
C ARG A 55 4.55 -24.33 7.43
N SER A 56 4.89 -23.59 6.37
CA SER A 56 6.12 -23.86 5.60
C SER A 56 7.32 -23.06 6.09
N ARG A 57 7.14 -22.17 7.06
CA ARG A 57 8.16 -21.22 7.54
C ARG A 57 8.78 -20.40 6.40
N ALA A 58 7.94 -20.01 5.43
CA ALA A 58 8.37 -19.26 4.26
C ALA A 58 7.74 -17.87 4.25
N PHE A 59 8.43 -16.93 3.65
CA PHE A 59 8.00 -15.55 3.48
C PHE A 59 7.57 -15.30 2.03
N TYR A 60 6.58 -14.43 1.86
CA TYR A 60 6.05 -14.04 0.57
C TYR A 60 5.66 -12.56 0.57
N SER A 61 5.75 -11.93 -0.59
CA SER A 61 5.18 -10.60 -0.82
C SER A 61 3.84 -10.73 -1.56
N LEU A 62 2.74 -10.54 -0.83
CA LEU A 62 1.35 -10.71 -1.32
C LEU A 62 0.56 -9.40 -1.28
N ASP A 63 0.84 -8.56 -0.30
CA ASP A 63 0.31 -7.21 -0.20
C ASP A 63 1.08 -6.23 -1.09
N LEU A 64 0.37 -5.48 -1.93
CA LEU A 64 0.96 -4.51 -2.86
C LEU A 64 0.42 -3.11 -2.60
N ALA A 65 1.26 -2.12 -2.91
CA ALA A 65 0.89 -0.72 -3.00
C ALA A 65 1.17 -0.21 -4.42
N LEU A 66 0.12 0.20 -5.12
CA LEU A 66 0.16 0.76 -6.47
C LEU A 66 -0.36 2.20 -6.45
N CYS A 67 0.17 3.04 -7.33
CA CYS A 67 -0.35 4.39 -7.48
C CYS A 67 -0.26 4.90 -8.92
N THR A 68 -0.97 5.99 -9.21
CA THR A 68 -0.67 6.77 -10.42
C THR A 68 0.75 7.32 -10.36
N PRO A 69 1.56 7.27 -11.44
CA PRO A 69 3.00 7.58 -11.38
C PRO A 69 3.37 8.94 -10.79
N SER A 70 2.52 9.95 -10.96
CA SER A 70 2.72 11.29 -10.37
C SER A 70 2.70 11.30 -8.85
N LEU A 71 2.11 10.29 -8.18
CA LEU A 71 2.12 10.16 -6.73
C LEU A 71 3.39 9.48 -6.19
N ALA A 72 4.11 8.71 -7.02
CA ALA A 72 5.24 7.90 -6.56
C ALA A 72 6.32 8.69 -5.78
N PRO A 73 6.73 9.91 -6.19
CA PRO A 73 7.74 10.67 -5.46
C PRO A 73 7.32 11.16 -4.07
N TYR A 74 6.03 11.06 -3.73
CA TYR A 74 5.48 11.59 -2.48
C TYR A 74 5.33 10.54 -1.39
N PHE A 75 5.62 9.27 -1.66
CA PHE A 75 5.44 8.18 -0.71
C PHE A 75 6.67 7.29 -0.64
N ASN A 76 7.04 6.91 0.58
CA ASN A 76 7.93 5.79 0.85
C ASN A 76 7.09 4.59 1.29
N PHE A 77 7.41 3.43 0.73
CA PHE A 77 6.88 2.15 1.20
C PHE A 77 7.81 1.57 2.26
N ARG A 78 7.24 0.88 3.25
CA ARG A 78 8.00 0.01 4.16
C ARG A 78 7.11 -1.07 4.73
N VAL A 79 7.72 -2.20 5.10
CA VAL A 79 7.05 -3.27 5.83
C VAL A 79 7.34 -3.15 7.33
N GLY A 80 6.36 -3.46 8.17
CA GLY A 80 6.55 -3.53 9.61
C GLY A 80 7.34 -4.76 10.02
N VAL A 81 8.11 -4.64 11.09
CA VAL A 81 8.98 -5.73 11.59
C VAL A 81 8.26 -6.77 12.44
N ASP A 82 7.02 -6.51 12.84
CA ASP A 82 6.22 -7.35 13.74
C ASP A 82 4.88 -7.69 13.09
N LEU A 83 4.50 -8.97 13.18
CA LEU A 83 3.25 -9.55 12.71
C LEU A 83 2.03 -9.10 13.53
N ARG A 84 2.20 -8.73 14.80
CA ARG A 84 1.08 -8.32 15.68
C ARG A 84 -0.06 -9.36 15.72
N ASP A 85 0.30 -10.62 15.97
CA ASP A 85 -0.60 -11.78 15.99
C ASP A 85 -1.32 -12.12 14.66
N SER A 86 -0.95 -11.45 13.57
CA SER A 86 -1.34 -11.80 12.19
C SER A 86 -0.33 -12.77 11.56
N ASP A 87 -0.64 -13.28 10.37
CA ASP A 87 0.35 -13.87 9.45
C ASP A 87 0.80 -12.90 8.35
N HIS A 88 0.14 -11.74 8.23
CA HIS A 88 0.58 -10.61 7.39
C HIS A 88 1.33 -9.56 8.21
N PHE A 89 2.44 -9.08 7.66
CA PHE A 89 3.13 -7.90 8.17
C PHE A 89 2.36 -6.64 7.76
N PRO A 90 2.19 -5.65 8.66
CA PRO A 90 1.57 -4.39 8.29
C PRO A 90 2.46 -3.63 7.30
N ILE A 91 1.86 -3.10 6.24
CA ILE A 91 2.52 -2.24 5.27
C ILE A 91 2.21 -0.76 5.52
N PHE A 92 3.16 0.11 5.25
CA PHE A 92 3.04 1.54 5.47
C PHE A 92 3.38 2.33 4.21
N LEU A 93 2.61 3.38 3.96
CA LEU A 93 2.93 4.41 2.97
C LEU A 93 3.14 5.74 3.71
N ASP A 94 4.41 6.07 3.93
CA ASP A 94 4.79 7.29 4.62
C ASP A 94 4.93 8.42 3.60
N ARG A 95 4.22 9.53 3.85
CA ARG A 95 4.32 10.70 2.96
C ARG A 95 5.68 11.36 3.14
N VAL A 96 6.40 11.58 2.03
CA VAL A 96 7.66 12.33 2.04
C VAL A 96 7.35 13.81 2.31
N ASN A 97 8.01 14.39 3.31
CA ASN A 97 7.87 15.81 3.66
C ASN A 97 8.47 16.68 2.55
N VAL A 98 7.68 16.97 1.53
CA VAL A 98 7.90 18.11 0.64
C VAL A 98 7.41 19.32 1.42
N GLY A 99 8.33 20.23 1.80
CA GLY A 99 8.07 21.37 2.69
C GLY A 99 6.66 21.94 2.53
N SER A 100 5.86 21.81 3.58
CA SER A 100 4.45 22.16 3.55
C SER A 100 4.30 23.69 3.48
N HIS A 101 3.89 24.22 2.33
CA HIS A 101 2.94 25.33 2.35
C HIS A 101 1.61 24.77 2.87
N ASP A 102 1.54 24.54 4.18
CA ASP A 102 0.36 24.01 4.84
C ASP A 102 -0.68 25.14 4.84
N SER A 103 -1.41 25.23 3.73
CA SER A 103 -2.68 25.93 3.72
C SER A 103 -3.56 25.20 4.73
N GLN A 104 -3.82 25.84 5.88
CA GLN A 104 -4.61 25.24 6.95
C GLN A 104 -5.88 24.65 6.36
N ARG A 105 -5.93 23.33 6.28
CA ARG A 105 -7.15 22.64 5.87
C ARG A 105 -8.19 22.92 6.96
N PRO A 106 -9.39 23.39 6.61
CA PRO A 106 -10.43 23.57 7.60
C PRO A 106 -10.65 22.24 8.31
N SER A 107 -10.82 22.30 9.64
CA SER A 107 -11.15 21.11 10.43
C SER A 107 -12.34 20.40 9.81
N ARG A 108 -12.12 19.20 9.27
CA ARG A 108 -13.17 18.40 8.61
C ARG A 108 -14.25 17.93 9.59
N TYR A 109 -13.91 17.89 10.88
CA TYR A 109 -14.79 17.39 11.94
C TYR A 109 -15.02 18.47 12.99
N LEU A 110 -16.28 18.66 13.38
CA LEU A 110 -16.69 19.58 14.44
C LEU A 110 -16.78 18.81 15.75
N PHE A 111 -15.64 18.44 16.33
CA PHE A 111 -15.59 17.64 17.57
C PHE A 111 -16.34 18.28 18.74
N HIS A 112 -16.44 19.61 18.78
CA HIS A 112 -17.21 20.34 19.79
C HIS A 112 -18.74 20.12 19.72
N ARG A 113 -19.23 19.51 18.64
CA ARG A 113 -20.64 19.12 18.49
C ARG A 113 -20.91 17.67 18.88
N ALA A 114 -19.88 16.88 19.15
CA ALA A 114 -20.07 15.51 19.59
C ALA A 114 -20.45 15.49 21.07
N ASP A 115 -21.68 15.06 21.36
CA ASP A 115 -22.15 14.81 22.72
C ASP A 115 -21.91 13.35 23.09
N TRP A 116 -20.74 13.12 23.68
CA TRP A 116 -20.27 11.79 24.08
C TRP A 116 -21.07 11.20 25.24
N THR A 117 -21.85 12.01 25.95
CA THR A 117 -22.62 11.53 27.11
C THR A 117 -23.82 10.66 26.73
N ASN A 118 -24.21 10.64 25.45
CA ASN A 118 -25.31 9.80 24.94
C ASN A 118 -24.90 8.36 24.55
N PHE A 119 -23.63 7.97 24.74
CA PHE A 119 -23.09 6.66 24.34
C PHE A 119 -22.65 5.81 25.55
N THR A 120 -23.35 5.90 26.68
CA THR A 120 -23.17 5.02 27.86
C THR A 120 -24.14 3.87 27.89
#